data_AF-A0A1I4TE21-F1
#
_entry.id   AF-A0A1I4TE21-F1
#
_cell.length_a   1.000
_cell.length_b   1.000
_cell.length_c   1.000
_cell.angle_alpha   90.00
_cell.angle_beta   90.00
_cell.angle_gamma   90.00
#
_symmetry.space_group_name_H-M   'P 1'
#
loop_
_entity.id
_entity.type
_entity.pdbx_description
1 polymer ?
#
loop_
_entity_poly.entity_id
_entity_poly.type
_entity_poly.pdbx_seq_one_letter_code
_entity_poly.pdbx_strand_id
1 'polypeptide(L)'
;MAEVSRGRWLSSNRRLSLYQYNDQRQQASYIRISPPAWGNGFGKDFMASKKSGNTVSRIKTGSFERRLSLTRAGLFAGTRMASHMATNWLSSKENRERRHREMLSRQAEFLVDELGKLKGSVVKIGQVMALYGEHFLPEEVTEALHTLEDQTTSLEWKAIQQVLERELGAARLAELDVDPEPIGAASLGQVHRARRRSDGLELVLKVQYPGVADAIDSDLNAVAQLLRVARLVSIGPEFEDWLEEVRVMMHREVDYRLEAETTERFRQMLANDARFVVPRVLQEYSTSHLMASTYEPGHSVSSVAVRELPLERRSELGKAALELFLEELFVWGEIQTDPNFGNYRIRIAGEPGCDPQRDQIVLLDFGAVQSYPESFLTPVKRMIQASYEGNREAMIEGAVNLGFMSRDWPQDVLDTFAEVCMSVLEPLLPDQGQWPEHAVNSEGQYRWKQSDLPSRVARQAARSAISRYFRIPPKEFVFLNRKLIGVYTFISVLCSEFNGEELLRSYLYQESETSPS
;
A
#
# COMPACT_ATOMS: atom_id res chain seq x y z
N MET A 1 17.38 -35.92 3.65
CA MET A 1 16.85 -34.88 4.56
C MET A 1 17.53 -33.51 4.39
N ALA A 2 18.53 -33.34 3.52
CA ALA A 2 19.15 -32.05 3.22
C ALA A 2 18.55 -31.32 1.99
N GLU A 3 17.81 -32.01 1.11
CA GLU A 3 17.19 -31.42 -0.10
C GLU A 3 15.83 -30.75 0.16
N VAL A 4 15.02 -31.28 1.09
CA VAL A 4 13.75 -30.64 1.53
C VAL A 4 13.99 -29.27 2.18
N SER A 5 15.17 -29.08 2.78
CA SER A 5 15.63 -27.83 3.37
C SER A 5 16.08 -26.82 2.30
N ARG A 6 16.66 -27.28 1.17
CA ARG A 6 17.04 -26.42 0.04
C ARG A 6 15.84 -25.93 -0.79
N GLY A 7 14.80 -26.77 -0.93
CA GLY A 7 13.57 -26.41 -1.64
C GLY A 7 12.71 -25.34 -0.95
N ARG A 8 12.78 -25.27 0.39
CA ARG A 8 12.22 -24.18 1.23
C ARG A 8 13.13 -22.95 1.28
N TRP A 9 14.43 -23.15 1.16
CA TRP A 9 15.45 -22.09 1.16
C TRP A 9 15.37 -21.20 -0.10
N LEU A 10 15.07 -21.76 -1.28
CA LEU A 10 14.89 -20.99 -2.52
C LEU A 10 13.56 -20.21 -2.59
N SER A 11 12.48 -20.69 -1.94
CA SER A 11 11.19 -20.00 -1.89
C SER A 11 11.23 -18.83 -0.90
N SER A 12 11.75 -19.02 0.31
CA SER A 12 11.83 -17.95 1.32
C SER A 12 12.78 -16.80 0.93
N ASN A 13 13.83 -17.08 0.16
CA ASN A 13 14.74 -16.04 -0.36
C ASN A 13 14.11 -15.23 -1.51
N ARG A 14 13.13 -15.81 -2.23
CA ARG A 14 12.29 -15.10 -3.21
C ARG A 14 11.22 -14.25 -2.55
N ARG A 15 10.54 -14.75 -1.50
CA ARG A 15 9.48 -14.01 -0.76
C ARG A 15 9.90 -12.58 -0.41
N LEU A 16 11.09 -12.41 0.16
CA LEU A 16 11.59 -11.12 0.66
C LEU A 16 12.14 -10.20 -0.43
N SER A 17 12.75 -10.79 -1.46
CA SER A 17 13.17 -10.07 -2.66
C SER A 17 11.97 -9.61 -3.50
N LEU A 18 10.85 -10.33 -3.45
CA LEU A 18 9.59 -9.98 -4.10
C LEU A 18 8.83 -8.87 -3.37
N TYR A 19 8.87 -8.77 -2.04
CA TYR A 19 8.31 -7.61 -1.32
C TYR A 19 8.94 -6.29 -1.80
N GLN A 20 10.24 -6.26 -2.09
CA GLN A 20 10.92 -5.05 -2.59
C GLN A 20 10.79 -4.84 -4.10
N TYR A 21 10.71 -5.92 -4.88
CA TYR A 21 10.56 -5.84 -6.33
C TYR A 21 9.11 -5.56 -6.77
N ASN A 22 8.12 -6.04 -6.03
CA ASN A 22 6.69 -5.79 -6.30
C ASN A 22 6.22 -4.42 -5.82
N ASP A 23 6.84 -3.82 -4.80
CA ASP A 23 6.56 -2.44 -4.39
C ASP A 23 6.97 -1.42 -5.48
N GLN A 24 7.99 -1.75 -6.30
CA GLN A 24 8.33 -1.00 -7.50
C GLN A 24 7.34 -1.22 -8.68
N ARG A 25 6.62 -2.35 -8.73
CA ARG A 25 5.61 -2.64 -9.77
C ARG A 25 4.19 -2.17 -9.41
N GLN A 26 3.82 -2.13 -8.12
CA GLN A 26 2.59 -1.50 -7.64
C GLN A 26 2.52 0.01 -8.00
N GLN A 27 3.65 0.63 -8.34
CA GLN A 27 3.75 1.99 -8.90
C GLN A 27 3.09 2.15 -10.28
N ALA A 28 2.69 1.06 -10.94
CA ALA A 28 2.01 1.11 -12.24
C ALA A 28 0.48 1.12 -12.13
N SER A 29 -0.09 0.80 -10.96
CA SER A 29 -1.51 0.52 -10.79
C SER A 29 -2.35 1.67 -10.22
N TYR A 30 -1.76 2.82 -9.87
CA TYR A 30 -2.50 3.95 -9.31
C TYR A 30 -1.99 5.32 -9.81
N ILE A 31 -2.93 6.23 -10.07
CA ILE A 31 -2.85 7.61 -10.58
C ILE A 31 -1.42 8.13 -10.87
N ARG A 32 -0.94 7.89 -12.10
CA ARG A 32 0.18 8.63 -12.69
C ARG A 32 -0.30 10.00 -13.19
N ILE A 33 -0.16 11.02 -12.36
CA ILE A 33 -0.36 12.42 -12.80
C ILE A 33 0.84 12.82 -13.66
N SER A 34 0.62 12.95 -14.96
CA SER A 34 1.63 13.42 -15.90
C SER A 34 1.71 14.95 -15.87
N PRO A 35 2.90 15.57 -15.91
CA PRO A 35 3.03 17.02 -16.05
C PRO A 35 2.60 17.47 -17.46
N PRO A 36 2.02 18.68 -17.61
CA PRO A 36 1.55 19.16 -18.90
C PRO A 36 2.72 19.55 -19.83
N ALA A 37 2.59 19.23 -21.12
CA ALA A 37 3.41 19.81 -22.18
C ALA A 37 2.63 20.97 -22.81
N TRP A 38 3.05 22.21 -22.57
CA TRP A 38 2.65 23.35 -23.39
C TRP A 38 3.88 24.19 -23.73
N GLY A 39 4.09 24.38 -25.02
CA GLY A 39 5.25 25.03 -25.60
C GLY A 39 5.06 26.53 -25.82
N ASN A 40 6.18 27.25 -25.76
CA ASN A 40 6.40 28.46 -26.53
C ASN A 40 7.36 28.10 -27.68
N GLY A 41 6.97 28.46 -28.90
CA GLY A 41 7.61 27.97 -30.13
C GLY A 41 9.04 28.46 -30.35
N PHE A 42 9.88 27.60 -30.92
CA PHE A 42 10.62 27.75 -32.18
C PHE A 42 11.62 26.58 -32.32
N GLY A 43 11.60 25.87 -33.46
CA GLY A 43 12.76 25.08 -33.94
C GLY A 43 12.67 23.55 -33.89
N LYS A 44 12.13 22.98 -34.97
CA LYS A 44 12.41 21.69 -35.65
C LYS A 44 12.95 20.45 -34.90
N ASP A 45 12.25 19.35 -35.20
CA ASP A 45 12.70 17.95 -35.33
C ASP A 45 13.15 17.20 -34.07
N PHE A 46 12.19 16.61 -33.35
CA PHE A 46 12.36 15.30 -32.72
C PHE A 46 11.00 14.56 -32.63
N MET A 47 10.84 13.49 -33.42
CA MET A 47 9.68 12.59 -33.34
C MET A 47 9.74 11.81 -32.02
N ALA A 48 8.87 12.15 -31.07
CA ALA A 48 8.57 11.32 -29.90
C ALA A 48 7.20 10.64 -30.07
N SER A 49 7.21 9.31 -30.01
CA SER A 49 6.04 8.42 -30.11
C SER A 49 5.01 8.72 -29.01
N LYS A 50 3.84 9.21 -29.43
CA LYS A 50 2.66 9.47 -28.60
C LYS A 50 1.92 8.13 -28.38
N LYS A 51 1.97 7.55 -27.17
CA LYS A 51 1.18 6.35 -26.83
C LYS A 51 -0.25 6.78 -26.49
N SER A 52 -1.21 6.45 -27.36
CA SER A 52 -2.64 6.49 -27.04
C SER A 52 -2.98 5.39 -26.03
N GLY A 53 -3.48 5.75 -24.85
CA GLY A 53 -4.10 4.80 -23.95
C GLY A 53 -5.38 4.24 -24.57
N ASN A 54 -5.61 2.92 -24.48
CA ASN A 54 -6.89 2.33 -24.86
C ASN A 54 -7.97 2.88 -23.91
N THR A 55 -9.13 3.27 -24.43
CA THR A 55 -10.32 3.71 -23.68
C THR A 55 -11.47 2.72 -23.91
N VAL A 56 -12.35 2.53 -22.92
CA VAL A 56 -13.46 1.56 -22.99
C VAL A 56 -14.76 2.24 -22.57
N SER A 57 -15.83 2.04 -23.35
CA SER A 57 -17.12 2.71 -23.18
C SER A 57 -17.97 2.21 -22.01
N ARG A 58 -17.62 1.05 -21.41
CA ARG A 58 -18.39 0.44 -20.31
C ARG A 58 -17.56 -0.61 -19.56
N ILE A 59 -17.53 -0.55 -18.22
CA ILE A 59 -17.17 -1.71 -17.40
C ILE A 59 -18.31 -2.70 -17.50
N LYS A 60 -18.01 -3.96 -17.83
CA LYS A 60 -19.03 -4.99 -18.07
C LYS A 60 -19.71 -5.40 -16.74
N THR A 61 -20.80 -4.73 -16.40
CA THR A 61 -21.56 -4.92 -15.15
C THR A 61 -22.62 -6.04 -15.21
N GLY A 62 -22.61 -6.88 -16.26
CA GLY A 62 -23.67 -7.87 -16.50
C GLY A 62 -23.49 -9.19 -15.76
N SER A 63 -24.50 -9.63 -14.99
CA SER A 63 -24.56 -10.93 -14.29
C SER A 63 -24.45 -12.16 -15.20
N PHE A 64 -24.57 -12.01 -16.53
CA PHE A 64 -24.56 -13.10 -17.50
C PHE A 64 -23.14 -13.55 -17.89
N GLU A 65 -22.19 -12.63 -18.11
CA GLU A 65 -20.79 -13.00 -18.37
C GLU A 65 -20.10 -13.56 -17.12
N ARG A 66 -20.48 -13.08 -15.91
CA ARG A 66 -20.04 -13.64 -14.62
C ARG A 66 -20.49 -15.11 -14.41
N ARG A 67 -21.62 -15.51 -14.99
CA ARG A 67 -22.07 -16.92 -15.00
C ARG A 67 -21.33 -17.78 -16.04
N LEU A 68 -20.77 -17.16 -17.07
CA LEU A 68 -19.99 -17.84 -18.10
C LEU A 68 -18.59 -18.25 -17.60
N SER A 69 -17.93 -17.41 -16.78
CA SER A 69 -16.68 -17.80 -16.10
C SER A 69 -16.91 -18.95 -15.12
N LEU A 70 -18.03 -18.93 -14.38
CA LEU A 70 -18.45 -20.04 -13.50
C LEU A 70 -18.66 -21.37 -14.25
N THR A 71 -19.21 -21.31 -15.47
CA THR A 71 -19.38 -22.50 -16.33
C THR A 71 -18.04 -23.07 -16.79
N ARG A 72 -17.05 -22.21 -17.10
CA ARG A 72 -15.69 -22.63 -17.45
C ARG A 72 -14.90 -23.17 -16.25
N ALA A 73 -15.05 -22.56 -15.07
CA ALA A 73 -14.45 -23.06 -13.83
C ALA A 73 -14.98 -24.48 -13.48
N GLY A 74 -16.28 -24.71 -13.69
CA GLY A 74 -16.89 -26.04 -13.58
C GLY A 74 -16.34 -27.08 -14.58
N LEU A 75 -16.07 -26.67 -15.82
CA LEU A 75 -15.43 -27.51 -16.85
C LEU A 75 -13.95 -27.80 -16.53
N PHE A 76 -13.22 -26.84 -15.95
CA PHE A 76 -11.83 -27.01 -15.48
C PHE A 76 -11.74 -27.96 -14.28
N ALA A 77 -12.73 -27.95 -13.38
CA ALA A 77 -12.84 -28.92 -12.29
C ALA A 77 -13.26 -30.32 -12.79
N GLY A 78 -14.15 -30.40 -13.78
CA GLY A 78 -14.72 -31.65 -14.31
C GLY A 78 -13.75 -32.53 -15.09
N THR A 79 -12.74 -31.96 -15.77
CA THR A 79 -11.79 -32.72 -16.60
C THR A 79 -10.72 -33.50 -15.81
N ARG A 80 -10.59 -33.27 -14.50
CA ARG A 80 -9.52 -33.86 -13.67
C ARG A 80 -9.90 -35.06 -12.81
N MET A 81 -11.17 -35.46 -12.74
CA MET A 81 -11.54 -36.71 -12.03
C MET A 81 -10.97 -37.96 -12.70
N ALA A 82 -10.72 -37.95 -14.01
CA ALA A 82 -10.23 -39.12 -14.74
C ALA A 82 -8.74 -39.46 -14.54
N SER A 83 -7.92 -38.52 -14.04
CA SER A 83 -6.46 -38.70 -13.94
C SER A 83 -5.95 -39.07 -12.54
N HIS A 84 -6.80 -38.96 -11.51
CA HIS A 84 -6.38 -39.15 -10.11
C HIS A 84 -6.32 -40.60 -9.60
N MET A 85 -6.81 -41.59 -10.37
CA MET A 85 -6.82 -43.00 -9.90
C MET A 85 -5.62 -43.83 -10.36
N ALA A 86 -4.81 -43.39 -11.33
CA ALA A 86 -3.86 -44.29 -12.01
C ALA A 86 -2.40 -44.26 -11.50
N THR A 87 -1.97 -43.33 -10.63
CA THR A 87 -0.51 -43.14 -10.37
C THR A 87 -0.09 -42.92 -8.91
N ASN A 88 -0.97 -43.13 -7.93
CA ASN A 88 -0.68 -42.79 -6.53
C ASN A 88 0.23 -43.75 -5.75
N TRP A 89 0.68 -44.87 -6.33
CA TRP A 89 1.28 -45.94 -5.51
C TRP A 89 2.82 -45.93 -5.40
N LEU A 90 3.55 -45.12 -6.17
CA LEU A 90 5.03 -45.24 -6.26
C LEU A 90 5.85 -43.93 -6.24
N SER A 91 5.24 -42.77 -5.93
CA SER A 91 5.97 -41.49 -6.04
C SER A 91 6.66 -41.02 -4.74
N SER A 92 7.93 -40.59 -4.87
CA SER A 92 8.71 -39.97 -3.78
C SER A 92 8.05 -38.69 -3.24
N LYS A 93 8.30 -38.37 -1.97
CA LYS A 93 7.71 -37.20 -1.27
C LYS A 93 8.01 -35.88 -2.01
N GLU A 94 9.21 -35.74 -2.53
CA GLU A 94 9.66 -34.56 -3.28
C GLU A 94 8.95 -34.40 -4.63
N ASN A 95 8.70 -35.50 -5.35
CA ASN A 95 7.90 -35.47 -6.58
C ASN A 95 6.41 -35.21 -6.32
N ARG A 96 5.90 -35.47 -5.12
CA ARG A 96 4.54 -35.06 -4.71
C ARG A 96 4.48 -33.57 -4.40
N GLU A 97 5.43 -33.05 -3.64
CA GLU A 97 5.52 -31.61 -3.31
C GLU A 97 5.71 -30.75 -4.56
N ARG A 98 6.57 -31.16 -5.51
CA ARG A 98 6.75 -30.44 -6.78
C ARG A 98 5.47 -30.41 -7.63
N ARG A 99 4.80 -31.56 -7.78
CA ARG A 99 3.53 -31.64 -8.53
C ARG A 99 2.40 -30.86 -7.88
N HIS A 100 2.36 -30.83 -6.55
CA HIS A 100 1.40 -30.00 -5.81
C HIS A 100 1.65 -28.51 -6.08
N ARG A 101 2.92 -28.08 -6.04
CA ARG A 101 3.31 -26.69 -6.35
C ARG A 101 2.97 -26.30 -7.77
N GLU A 102 3.35 -27.12 -8.76
CA GLU A 102 3.00 -26.91 -10.17
C GLU A 102 1.48 -26.86 -10.41
N MET A 103 0.71 -27.61 -9.62
CA MET A 103 -0.75 -27.61 -9.67
C MET A 103 -1.33 -26.31 -9.10
N LEU A 104 -0.84 -25.85 -7.94
CA LEU A 104 -1.21 -24.57 -7.34
C LEU A 104 -0.84 -23.38 -8.21
N SER A 105 0.37 -23.35 -8.79
CA SER A 105 0.79 -22.29 -9.71
C SER A 105 -0.14 -22.20 -10.93
N ARG A 106 -0.51 -23.32 -11.54
CA ARG A 106 -1.46 -23.33 -12.67
C ARG A 106 -2.87 -22.88 -12.26
N GLN A 107 -3.30 -23.20 -11.04
CA GLN A 107 -4.58 -22.73 -10.51
C GLN A 107 -4.55 -21.23 -10.20
N ALA A 108 -3.44 -20.72 -9.67
CA ALA A 108 -3.19 -19.32 -9.42
C ALA A 108 -3.17 -18.51 -10.73
N GLU A 109 -2.46 -18.98 -11.75
CA GLU A 109 -2.44 -18.37 -13.09
C GLU A 109 -3.84 -18.33 -13.71
N PHE A 110 -4.60 -19.42 -13.62
CA PHE A 110 -5.99 -19.46 -14.08
C PHE A 110 -6.88 -18.48 -13.31
N LEU A 111 -6.74 -18.43 -11.99
CA LEU A 111 -7.49 -17.48 -11.15
C LEU A 111 -7.19 -16.05 -11.57
N VAL A 112 -5.92 -15.68 -11.73
CA VAL A 112 -5.51 -14.33 -12.15
C VAL A 112 -6.03 -13.99 -13.54
N ASP A 113 -5.97 -14.92 -14.49
CA ASP A 113 -6.51 -14.70 -15.84
C ASP A 113 -8.03 -14.47 -15.81
N GLU A 114 -8.77 -15.21 -14.99
CA GLU A 114 -10.22 -14.99 -14.83
C GLU A 114 -10.54 -13.70 -14.07
N LEU A 115 -9.80 -13.36 -13.00
CA LEU A 115 -9.97 -12.11 -12.26
C LEU A 115 -9.62 -10.89 -13.14
N GLY A 116 -8.56 -10.98 -13.93
CA GLY A 116 -8.12 -9.93 -14.86
C GLY A 116 -9.14 -9.64 -15.97
N LYS A 117 -9.95 -10.63 -16.36
CA LYS A 117 -11.06 -10.45 -17.34
C LYS A 117 -12.23 -9.67 -16.76
N LEU A 118 -12.45 -9.74 -15.44
CA LEU A 118 -13.61 -9.11 -14.79
C LEU A 118 -13.41 -7.60 -14.63
N LYS A 119 -12.16 -7.12 -14.52
CA LYS A 119 -11.75 -5.70 -14.38
C LYS A 119 -12.44 -4.96 -13.21
N GLY A 120 -11.95 -3.78 -12.84
CA GLY A 120 -12.58 -2.93 -11.81
C GLY A 120 -12.45 -3.47 -10.39
N SER A 121 -13.59 -3.55 -9.67
CA SER A 121 -13.72 -4.02 -8.27
C SER A 121 -13.00 -5.34 -7.98
N VAL A 122 -13.00 -6.27 -8.93
CA VAL A 122 -12.37 -7.60 -8.77
C VAL A 122 -10.84 -7.52 -8.66
N VAL A 123 -10.21 -6.55 -9.34
CA VAL A 123 -8.77 -6.31 -9.23
C VAL A 123 -8.43 -5.81 -7.83
N LYS A 124 -9.18 -4.83 -7.32
CA LYS A 124 -9.00 -4.32 -5.96
C LYS A 124 -9.27 -5.39 -4.91
N ILE A 125 -10.33 -6.19 -5.08
CA ILE A 125 -10.62 -7.34 -4.21
C ILE A 125 -9.42 -8.29 -4.20
N GLY A 126 -8.85 -8.63 -5.36
CA GLY A 126 -7.66 -9.46 -5.45
C GLY A 126 -6.45 -8.86 -4.73
N GLN A 127 -6.24 -7.54 -4.84
CA GLN A 127 -5.16 -6.83 -4.14
C GLN A 127 -5.37 -6.77 -2.62
N VAL A 128 -6.59 -6.50 -2.15
CA VAL A 128 -6.95 -6.54 -0.73
C VAL A 128 -6.86 -7.97 -0.20
N MET A 129 -7.31 -8.96 -0.96
CA MET A 129 -7.14 -10.37 -0.60
C MET A 129 -5.66 -10.78 -0.55
N ALA A 130 -4.82 -10.33 -1.48
CA ALA A 130 -3.40 -10.62 -1.41
C ALA A 130 -2.77 -10.00 -0.15
N LEU A 131 -3.18 -8.78 0.17
CA LEU A 131 -2.71 -8.05 1.35
C LEU A 131 -3.11 -8.73 2.67
N TYR A 132 -4.32 -9.27 2.75
CA TYR A 132 -4.86 -9.86 3.99
C TYR A 132 -4.82 -11.40 3.99
N GLY A 133 -4.46 -12.03 2.88
CA GLY A 133 -4.72 -13.44 2.61
C GLY A 133 -3.49 -14.35 2.67
N GLU A 134 -2.33 -13.87 3.09
CA GLU A 134 -1.09 -14.67 3.16
C GLU A 134 -1.21 -15.95 4.00
N HIS A 135 -2.23 -16.05 4.85
CA HIS A 135 -2.51 -17.22 5.69
C HIS A 135 -3.64 -18.11 5.17
N PHE A 136 -4.50 -17.57 4.31
CA PHE A 136 -5.64 -18.26 3.73
C PHE A 136 -5.37 -18.74 2.30
N LEU A 137 -4.45 -18.06 1.61
CA LEU A 137 -4.08 -18.29 0.23
C LEU A 137 -2.66 -18.89 0.16
N PRO A 138 -2.44 -19.90 -0.70
CA PRO A 138 -1.11 -20.36 -1.05
C PRO A 138 -0.26 -19.21 -1.57
N GLU A 139 1.05 -19.26 -1.29
CA GLU A 139 2.03 -18.27 -1.73
C GLU A 139 1.94 -17.99 -3.23
N GLU A 140 1.79 -19.03 -4.04
CA GLU A 140 1.67 -18.92 -5.48
C GLU A 140 0.43 -18.12 -5.91
N VAL A 141 -0.65 -18.20 -5.13
CA VAL A 141 -1.89 -17.45 -5.37
C VAL A 141 -1.73 -16.01 -4.95
N THR A 142 -1.17 -15.75 -3.77
CA THR A 142 -0.89 -14.39 -3.29
C THR A 142 0.06 -13.64 -4.22
N GLU A 143 1.14 -14.28 -4.65
CA GLU A 143 2.07 -13.71 -5.63
C GLU A 143 1.35 -13.38 -6.94
N ALA A 144 0.55 -14.32 -7.46
CA ALA A 144 -0.21 -14.10 -8.69
C ALA A 144 -1.23 -12.95 -8.51
N LEU A 145 -1.94 -12.87 -7.37
CA LEU A 145 -2.84 -11.77 -7.06
C LEU A 145 -2.12 -10.41 -6.99
N HIS A 146 -0.88 -10.37 -6.50
CA HIS A 146 -0.05 -9.16 -6.56
C HIS A 146 0.36 -8.77 -7.98
N THR A 147 0.42 -9.73 -8.91
CA THR A 147 0.66 -9.46 -10.34
C THR A 147 -0.57 -8.99 -11.10
N LEU A 148 -1.75 -8.92 -10.48
CA LEU A 148 -2.88 -8.22 -11.08
C LEU A 148 -2.53 -6.73 -11.22
N GLU A 149 -1.98 -6.42 -12.39
CA GLU A 149 -1.80 -5.05 -12.84
C GLU A 149 -3.17 -4.41 -12.93
N ASP A 150 -3.27 -3.21 -12.36
CA ASP A 150 -4.39 -2.32 -12.62
C ASP A 150 -4.16 -1.74 -14.02
N GLN A 151 -4.36 -2.57 -15.05
CA GLN A 151 -4.56 -2.12 -16.42
C GLN A 151 -5.95 -1.50 -16.54
N THR A 152 -6.35 -0.68 -15.57
CA THR A 152 -7.60 0.08 -15.60
C THR A 152 -7.46 1.11 -16.70
N THR A 153 -7.93 0.67 -17.86
CA THR A 153 -8.39 1.54 -18.91
C THR A 153 -9.39 2.53 -18.30
N SER A 154 -9.10 3.82 -18.42
CA SER A 154 -10.07 4.86 -18.09
C SER A 154 -11.36 4.64 -18.85
N LEU A 155 -12.47 4.93 -18.19
CA LEU A 155 -13.74 5.02 -18.88
C LEU A 155 -13.73 6.21 -19.83
N GLU A 156 -14.42 6.05 -20.95
CA GLU A 156 -14.72 7.14 -21.86
C GLU A 156 -15.36 8.31 -21.11
N TRP A 157 -14.97 9.54 -21.48
CA TRP A 157 -15.44 10.76 -20.84
C TRP A 157 -16.97 10.80 -20.70
N LYS A 158 -17.71 10.33 -21.71
CA LYS A 158 -19.18 10.30 -21.69
C LYS A 158 -19.75 9.53 -20.48
N ALA A 159 -19.12 8.43 -20.07
CA ALA A 159 -19.57 7.65 -18.93
C ALA A 159 -19.32 8.40 -17.60
N ILE A 160 -18.19 9.09 -17.50
CA ILE A 160 -17.85 9.92 -16.34
C ILE A 160 -18.73 11.16 -16.26
N GLN A 161 -18.95 11.84 -17.38
CA GLN A 161 -19.83 12.98 -17.47
C GLN A 161 -21.24 12.65 -16.97
N GLN A 162 -21.77 11.47 -17.29
CA GLN A 162 -23.07 11.02 -16.77
C GLN A 162 -23.08 10.84 -15.25
N VAL A 163 -21.98 10.38 -14.65
CA VAL A 163 -21.85 10.31 -13.19
C VAL A 163 -21.82 11.73 -12.61
N LEU A 164 -21.01 12.63 -13.17
CA LEU A 164 -20.95 14.02 -12.72
C LEU A 164 -22.30 14.73 -12.81
N GLU A 165 -23.04 14.55 -13.91
CA GLU A 165 -24.39 15.10 -14.10
C GLU A 165 -25.37 14.55 -13.07
N ARG A 166 -25.27 13.26 -12.71
CA ARG A 166 -26.12 12.64 -11.70
C ARG A 166 -25.81 13.12 -10.29
N GLU A 167 -24.53 13.17 -9.92
CA GLU A 167 -24.11 13.51 -8.55
C GLU A 167 -24.18 15.02 -8.27
N LEU A 168 -23.84 15.88 -9.24
CA LEU A 168 -23.84 17.34 -9.06
C LEU A 168 -25.12 18.02 -9.56
N GLY A 169 -25.79 17.43 -10.56
CA GLY A 169 -26.85 18.11 -11.31
C GLY A 169 -26.30 19.18 -12.28
N ALA A 170 -27.14 19.60 -13.22
CA ALA A 170 -26.75 20.48 -14.32
C ALA A 170 -26.23 21.86 -13.86
N ALA A 171 -26.86 22.45 -12.85
CA ALA A 171 -26.49 23.79 -12.37
C ALA A 171 -25.10 23.82 -11.74
N ARG A 172 -24.80 22.86 -10.85
CA ARG A 172 -23.52 22.77 -10.15
C ARG A 172 -22.39 22.35 -11.09
N LEU A 173 -22.65 21.40 -11.99
CA LEU A 173 -21.66 21.00 -12.99
C LEU A 173 -21.29 22.15 -13.95
N ALA A 174 -22.24 23.03 -14.27
CA ALA A 174 -21.99 24.20 -15.11
C ALA A 174 -21.03 25.22 -14.46
N GLU A 175 -20.85 25.19 -13.14
CA GLU A 175 -19.85 26.01 -12.42
C GLU A 175 -18.41 25.57 -12.72
N LEU A 176 -18.22 24.37 -13.28
CA LEU A 176 -16.92 23.75 -13.49
C LEU A 176 -16.56 23.68 -14.99
N ASP A 177 -15.27 23.80 -15.25
CA ASP A 177 -14.65 23.45 -16.52
C ASP A 177 -13.80 22.20 -16.28
N VAL A 178 -14.35 21.03 -16.62
CA VAL A 178 -13.74 19.72 -16.32
C VAL A 178 -12.96 19.23 -17.53
N ASP A 179 -11.71 18.84 -17.31
CA ASP A 179 -10.88 18.23 -18.35
C ASP A 179 -11.39 16.81 -18.66
N PRO A 180 -11.79 16.52 -19.93
CA PRO A 180 -12.21 15.18 -20.32
C PRO A 180 -11.12 14.11 -20.17
N GLU A 181 -9.84 14.51 -20.21
CA GLU A 181 -8.72 13.60 -20.02
C GLU A 181 -8.45 13.40 -18.52
N PRO A 182 -8.53 12.16 -18.00
CA PRO A 182 -8.24 11.91 -16.60
C PRO A 182 -6.74 12.11 -16.33
N ILE A 183 -6.43 12.80 -15.23
CA ILE A 183 -5.05 12.93 -14.73
C ILE A 183 -4.59 11.67 -13.98
N GLY A 184 -5.51 10.76 -13.69
CA GLY A 184 -5.17 9.38 -13.37
C GLY A 184 -6.39 8.50 -13.21
N ALA A 185 -6.14 7.19 -13.24
CA ALA A 185 -7.14 6.16 -13.04
C ALA A 185 -6.68 5.21 -11.92
N ALA A 186 -7.66 4.59 -11.29
CA ALA A 186 -7.50 3.56 -10.27
C ALA A 186 -8.55 2.47 -10.50
N SER A 187 -8.43 1.36 -9.77
CA SER A 187 -9.32 0.21 -9.83
C SER A 187 -10.82 0.53 -9.66
N LEU A 188 -11.18 1.53 -8.85
CA LEU A 188 -12.58 1.85 -8.52
C LEU A 188 -13.10 3.18 -9.09
N GLY A 189 -12.23 3.98 -9.73
CA GLY A 189 -12.60 5.30 -10.24
C GLY A 189 -11.48 5.97 -11.02
N GLN A 190 -11.72 7.22 -11.43
CA GLN A 190 -10.72 8.04 -12.11
C GLN A 190 -10.79 9.49 -11.64
N VAL A 191 -9.67 10.19 -11.75
CA VAL A 191 -9.49 11.55 -11.28
C VAL A 191 -9.37 12.50 -12.46
N HIS A 192 -10.22 13.52 -12.47
CA HIS A 192 -10.22 14.59 -13.47
C HIS A 192 -9.77 15.90 -12.85
N ARG A 193 -9.02 16.69 -13.61
CA ARG A 193 -8.76 18.08 -13.24
C ARG A 193 -9.96 18.92 -13.65
N ALA A 194 -10.28 19.92 -12.86
CA ALA A 194 -11.31 20.89 -13.19
C ALA A 194 -10.90 22.29 -12.72
N ARG A 195 -11.57 23.29 -13.28
CA ARG A 195 -11.43 24.70 -12.90
C ARG A 195 -12.79 25.27 -12.58
N ARG A 196 -12.93 25.87 -11.39
CA ARG A 196 -14.15 26.59 -11.01
C ARG A 196 -14.22 27.92 -11.75
N ARG A 197 -15.34 28.18 -12.43
CA ARG A 197 -15.50 29.36 -13.31
C ARG A 197 -15.58 30.68 -12.55
N SER A 198 -16.06 30.68 -11.31
CA SER A 198 -16.29 31.91 -10.53
C SER A 198 -15.00 32.61 -10.11
N ASP A 199 -13.96 31.85 -9.79
CA ASP A 199 -12.71 32.36 -9.20
C ASP A 199 -11.45 31.74 -9.81
N GLY A 200 -11.58 30.80 -10.74
CA GLY A 200 -10.45 30.13 -11.37
C GLY A 200 -9.78 29.08 -10.49
N LEU A 201 -10.37 28.70 -9.34
CA LEU A 201 -9.80 27.69 -8.45
C LEU A 201 -9.63 26.36 -9.20
N GLU A 202 -8.42 25.80 -9.14
CA GLU A 202 -8.15 24.47 -9.69
C GLU A 202 -8.47 23.40 -8.65
N LEU A 203 -9.15 22.36 -9.11
CA LEU A 203 -9.62 21.25 -8.29
C LEU A 203 -9.47 19.93 -9.02
N VAL A 204 -9.54 18.85 -8.23
CA VAL A 204 -9.63 17.49 -8.73
C VAL A 204 -10.99 16.90 -8.40
N LEU A 205 -11.53 16.11 -9.32
CA LEU A 205 -12.76 15.35 -9.17
C LEU A 205 -12.41 13.87 -9.19
N LYS A 206 -12.40 13.23 -8.02
CA LYS A 206 -12.28 11.77 -7.89
C LYS A 206 -13.66 11.17 -8.12
N VAL A 207 -13.87 10.59 -9.30
CA VAL A 207 -15.16 10.06 -9.73
C VAL A 207 -15.14 8.54 -9.64
N GLN A 208 -16.05 7.97 -8.87
CA GLN A 208 -16.21 6.54 -8.80
C GLN A 208 -16.80 6.00 -10.11
N TYR A 209 -16.35 4.81 -10.52
CA TYR A 209 -16.97 4.14 -11.66
C TYR A 209 -18.44 3.76 -11.37
N PRO A 210 -19.35 3.94 -12.36
CA PRO A 210 -20.76 3.65 -12.17
C PRO A 210 -21.02 2.19 -11.77
N GLY A 211 -21.74 2.00 -10.65
CA GLY A 211 -22.18 0.69 -10.16
C GLY A 211 -21.10 -0.15 -9.48
N VAL A 212 -19.91 0.42 -9.20
CA VAL A 212 -18.85 -0.30 -8.47
C VAL A 212 -19.23 -0.53 -7.01
N ALA A 213 -19.75 0.49 -6.30
CA ALA A 213 -20.20 0.33 -4.91
C ALA A 213 -21.23 -0.79 -4.77
N ASP A 214 -22.26 -0.79 -5.63
CA ASP A 214 -23.33 -1.80 -5.62
C ASP A 214 -22.83 -3.22 -5.94
N ALA A 215 -21.70 -3.34 -6.65
CA ALA A 215 -21.19 -4.61 -7.12
C ALA A 215 -20.27 -5.32 -6.11
N ILE A 216 -19.74 -4.60 -5.10
CA ILE A 216 -18.73 -5.11 -4.15
C ILE A 216 -19.10 -6.48 -3.61
N ASP A 217 -20.29 -6.61 -3.01
CA ASP A 217 -20.68 -7.85 -2.35
C ASP A 217 -20.81 -9.00 -3.36
N SER A 218 -21.38 -8.71 -4.53
CA SER A 218 -21.56 -9.71 -5.58
C SER A 218 -20.23 -10.16 -6.18
N ASP A 219 -19.27 -9.25 -6.32
CA ASP A 219 -17.97 -9.51 -6.89
C ASP A 219 -17.09 -10.25 -5.88
N LEU A 220 -17.10 -9.83 -4.61
CA LEU A 220 -16.40 -10.53 -3.53
C LEU A 220 -16.91 -11.97 -3.38
N ASN A 221 -18.23 -12.17 -3.41
CA ASN A 221 -18.82 -13.51 -3.36
C ASN A 221 -18.41 -14.37 -4.58
N ALA A 222 -18.29 -13.76 -5.76
CA ALA A 222 -17.80 -14.45 -6.96
C ALA A 222 -16.32 -14.87 -6.82
N VAL A 223 -15.46 -13.99 -6.31
CA VAL A 223 -14.04 -14.31 -6.04
C VAL A 223 -13.92 -15.41 -4.98
N ALA A 224 -14.65 -15.29 -3.87
CA ALA A 224 -14.70 -16.31 -2.82
C ALA A 224 -15.13 -17.67 -3.38
N GLN A 225 -16.15 -17.69 -4.25
CA GLN A 225 -16.60 -18.94 -4.88
C GLN A 225 -15.55 -19.55 -5.82
N LEU A 226 -14.82 -18.73 -6.59
CA LEU A 226 -13.72 -19.21 -7.43
C LEU A 226 -12.61 -19.84 -6.59
N LEU A 227 -12.22 -19.20 -5.48
CA LEU A 227 -11.24 -19.74 -4.54
C LEU A 227 -11.66 -21.10 -3.96
N ARG A 228 -12.94 -21.22 -3.57
CA ARG A 228 -13.53 -22.47 -3.06
C ARG A 228 -13.52 -23.57 -4.11
N VAL A 229 -13.95 -23.29 -5.35
CA VAL A 229 -14.01 -24.27 -6.45
C VAL A 229 -12.61 -24.71 -6.87
N ALA A 230 -11.65 -23.78 -6.90
CA ALA A 230 -10.26 -24.08 -7.21
C ALA A 230 -9.54 -24.86 -6.08
N ARG A 231 -10.18 -25.01 -4.90
CA ARG A 231 -9.60 -25.61 -3.69
C ARG A 231 -8.31 -24.92 -3.24
N LEU A 232 -8.27 -23.60 -3.42
CA LEU A 232 -7.14 -22.77 -3.03
C LEU A 232 -7.23 -22.31 -1.57
N VAL A 233 -8.34 -22.57 -0.89
CA VAL A 233 -8.59 -22.12 0.49
C VAL A 233 -9.20 -23.25 1.30
N SER A 234 -8.91 -23.26 2.61
CA SER A 234 -9.59 -24.14 3.56
C SER A 234 -10.90 -23.47 4.01
N ILE A 235 -12.03 -24.12 3.76
CA ILE A 235 -13.34 -23.60 4.14
C ILE A 235 -13.53 -23.81 5.64
N GLY A 236 -13.78 -22.72 6.38
CA GLY A 236 -13.99 -22.74 7.83
C GLY A 236 -14.27 -21.33 8.38
N PRO A 237 -14.54 -21.20 9.70
CA PRO A 237 -14.87 -19.91 10.34
C PRO A 237 -13.83 -18.83 10.09
N GLU A 238 -12.54 -19.15 10.23
CA GLU A 238 -11.44 -18.20 10.03
C GLU A 238 -11.43 -17.61 8.61
N PHE A 239 -11.80 -18.40 7.59
CA PHE A 239 -11.90 -17.94 6.21
C PHE A 239 -13.10 -16.99 6.01
N GLU A 240 -14.22 -17.25 6.68
CA GLU A 240 -15.38 -16.35 6.61
C GLU A 240 -15.10 -15.02 7.34
N ASP A 241 -14.44 -15.07 8.50
CA ASP A 241 -14.01 -13.88 9.23
C ASP A 241 -13.07 -13.03 8.35
N TRP A 242 -12.10 -13.66 7.69
CA TRP A 242 -11.22 -13.00 6.74
C TRP A 242 -11.96 -12.38 5.54
N LEU A 243 -12.91 -13.10 4.95
CA LEU A 243 -13.72 -12.57 3.85
C LEU A 243 -14.53 -11.36 4.28
N GLU A 244 -15.05 -11.35 5.50
CA GLU A 244 -15.79 -10.20 6.04
C GLU A 244 -14.88 -9.00 6.27
N GLU A 245 -13.63 -9.21 6.71
CA GLU A 245 -12.65 -8.11 6.78
C GLU A 245 -12.36 -7.52 5.40
N VAL A 246 -12.15 -8.36 4.38
CA VAL A 246 -12.00 -7.90 2.99
C VAL A 246 -13.24 -7.13 2.53
N ARG A 247 -14.45 -7.59 2.89
CA ARG A 247 -15.71 -6.89 2.59
C ARG A 247 -15.75 -5.50 3.19
N VAL A 248 -15.46 -5.37 4.49
CA VAL A 248 -15.42 -4.09 5.20
C VAL A 248 -14.43 -3.12 4.54
N MET A 249 -13.24 -3.60 4.20
CA MET A 249 -12.22 -2.77 3.54
C MET A 249 -12.65 -2.32 2.14
N MET A 250 -13.30 -3.18 1.37
CA MET A 250 -13.82 -2.82 0.05
C MET A 250 -14.94 -1.77 0.13
N HIS A 251 -15.86 -1.88 1.09
CA HIS A 251 -16.90 -0.86 1.33
C HIS A 251 -16.30 0.46 1.79
N ARG A 252 -15.25 0.40 2.60
CA ARG A 252 -14.52 1.60 3.02
C ARG A 252 -13.88 2.34 1.84
N GLU A 253 -13.30 1.61 0.90
CA GLU A 253 -12.63 2.17 -0.28
C GLU A 253 -13.59 2.94 -1.22
N VAL A 254 -14.89 2.62 -1.17
CA VAL A 254 -15.92 3.32 -1.95
C VAL A 254 -16.67 4.39 -1.18
N ASP A 255 -16.37 4.57 0.11
CA ASP A 255 -16.97 5.61 0.93
C ASP A 255 -16.19 6.92 0.82
N TYR A 256 -16.51 7.69 -0.21
CA TYR A 256 -15.87 8.99 -0.45
C TYR A 256 -16.26 10.07 0.57
N ARG A 257 -17.33 9.87 1.35
CA ARG A 257 -17.66 10.79 2.46
C ARG A 257 -16.69 10.60 3.60
N LEU A 258 -16.44 9.35 3.98
CA LEU A 258 -15.44 9.02 4.99
C LEU A 258 -14.05 9.54 4.59
N GLU A 259 -13.64 9.35 3.33
CA GLU A 259 -12.37 9.87 2.83
C GLU A 259 -12.31 11.39 2.87
N ALA A 260 -13.39 12.08 2.49
CA ALA A 260 -13.49 13.53 2.55
C ALA A 260 -13.38 14.07 3.99
N GLU A 261 -14.10 13.47 4.93
CA GLU A 261 -14.05 13.82 6.35
C GLU A 261 -12.66 13.59 6.94
N THR A 262 -12.05 12.45 6.63
CA THR A 262 -10.71 12.09 7.10
C THR A 262 -9.65 13.03 6.53
N THR A 263 -9.75 13.37 5.25
CA THR A 263 -8.83 14.33 4.58
C THR A 263 -8.89 15.70 5.25
N GLU A 264 -10.10 16.22 5.50
CA GLU A 264 -10.27 17.52 6.14
C GLU A 264 -9.76 17.51 7.59
N ARG A 265 -9.95 16.41 8.32
CA ARG A 265 -9.39 16.23 9.66
C ARG A 265 -7.86 16.26 9.65
N PHE A 266 -7.21 15.50 8.76
CA PHE A 266 -5.75 15.50 8.64
C PHE A 266 -5.23 16.88 8.19
N ARG A 267 -5.95 17.57 7.31
CA ARG A 267 -5.64 18.95 6.92
C ARG A 267 -5.61 19.89 8.13
N GLN A 268 -6.53 19.71 9.08
CA GLN A 268 -6.57 20.51 10.31
C GLN A 268 -5.44 20.13 11.27
N MET A 269 -5.17 18.84 11.45
CA MET A 269 -4.09 18.34 12.30
C MET A 269 -2.71 18.82 11.82
N LEU A 270 -2.52 18.91 10.51
CA LEU A 270 -1.28 19.36 9.88
C LEU A 270 -1.24 20.86 9.57
N ALA A 271 -2.27 21.64 9.93
CA ALA A 271 -2.39 23.05 9.53
C ALA A 271 -1.23 23.94 10.02
N ASN A 272 -0.59 23.56 11.13
CA ASN A 272 0.53 24.31 11.72
C ASN A 272 1.90 23.79 11.30
N ASP A 273 1.97 22.71 10.51
CA ASP A 273 3.24 22.18 10.00
C ASP A 273 3.42 22.56 8.52
N ALA A 274 4.24 23.59 8.27
CA ALA A 274 4.50 24.10 6.94
C ALA A 274 5.22 23.10 6.01
N ARG A 275 5.70 21.96 6.52
CA ARG A 275 6.29 20.89 5.71
C ARG A 275 5.25 20.09 4.94
N PHE A 276 3.98 20.11 5.37
CA PHE A 276 2.92 19.29 4.79
C PHE A 276 1.85 20.13 4.12
N VAL A 277 1.31 19.58 3.03
CA VAL A 277 0.16 20.13 2.32
C VAL A 277 -0.89 19.02 2.18
N VAL A 278 -2.10 19.30 2.66
CA VAL A 278 -3.25 18.40 2.48
C VAL A 278 -4.30 19.13 1.65
N PRO A 279 -4.82 18.54 0.57
CA PRO A 279 -5.87 19.14 -0.24
C PRO A 279 -7.08 19.54 0.61
N ARG A 280 -7.65 20.71 0.34
CA ARG A 280 -8.92 21.12 0.95
C ARG A 280 -10.07 20.46 0.20
N VAL A 281 -10.94 19.78 0.93
CA VAL A 281 -12.15 19.19 0.36
C VAL A 281 -13.18 20.29 0.06
N LEU A 282 -13.78 20.21 -1.13
CA LEU A 282 -14.85 21.10 -1.59
C LEU A 282 -16.19 20.38 -1.41
N GLN A 283 -16.81 20.58 -0.25
CA GLN A 283 -18.04 19.89 0.14
C GLN A 283 -19.19 20.17 -0.84
N GLU A 284 -19.24 21.36 -1.43
CA GLU A 284 -20.26 21.75 -2.41
C GLU A 284 -20.21 20.96 -3.72
N TYR A 285 -19.09 20.27 -4.00
CA TYR A 285 -18.90 19.40 -5.16
C TYR A 285 -18.65 17.93 -4.76
N SER A 286 -18.90 17.56 -3.50
CA SER A 286 -18.66 16.22 -2.98
C SER A 286 -19.97 15.50 -2.60
N THR A 287 -20.00 14.19 -2.84
CA THR A 287 -21.14 13.29 -2.63
C THR A 287 -20.63 11.91 -2.16
N SER A 288 -21.48 10.88 -2.16
CA SER A 288 -21.04 9.50 -1.85
C SER A 288 -20.22 8.85 -2.97
N HIS A 289 -20.30 9.33 -4.21
CA HIS A 289 -19.62 8.71 -5.36
C HIS A 289 -18.67 9.68 -6.12
N LEU A 290 -18.56 10.90 -5.62
CA LEU A 290 -17.71 11.95 -6.16
C LEU A 290 -17.07 12.70 -5.00
N MET A 291 -15.75 12.78 -4.98
CA MET A 291 -15.02 13.64 -4.04
C MET A 291 -14.29 14.74 -4.81
N ALA A 292 -14.48 15.98 -4.39
CA ALA A 292 -13.80 17.12 -4.95
C ALA A 292 -12.84 17.74 -3.93
N SER A 293 -11.61 18.04 -4.35
CA SER A 293 -10.63 18.73 -3.51
C SER A 293 -9.77 19.68 -4.33
N THR A 294 -9.06 20.58 -3.67
CA THR A 294 -8.12 21.49 -4.35
C THR A 294 -7.06 20.69 -5.10
N TYR A 295 -6.69 21.18 -6.29
CA TYR A 295 -5.61 20.58 -7.06
C TYR A 295 -4.28 21.01 -6.44
N GLU A 296 -3.51 20.03 -5.96
CA GLU A 296 -2.20 20.29 -5.39
C GLU A 296 -1.10 19.88 -6.39
N PRO A 297 -0.42 20.85 -7.06
CA PRO A 297 0.72 20.52 -7.92
C PRO A 297 1.90 19.97 -7.10
N GLY A 298 2.72 19.16 -7.77
CA GLY A 298 3.98 18.67 -7.24
C GLY A 298 4.56 17.53 -8.09
N HIS A 299 5.82 17.20 -7.80
CA HIS A 299 6.56 16.14 -8.47
C HIS A 299 6.29 14.79 -7.80
N SER A 300 6.35 13.70 -8.57
CA SER A 300 6.47 12.38 -7.99
C SER A 300 7.74 12.29 -7.13
N VAL A 301 7.68 11.57 -6.00
CA VAL A 301 8.83 11.33 -5.11
C VAL A 301 10.03 10.74 -5.87
N SER A 302 9.77 9.94 -6.90
CA SER A 302 10.78 9.28 -7.71
C SER A 302 11.23 10.07 -8.95
N SER A 303 10.75 11.30 -9.13
CA SER A 303 11.05 12.12 -10.32
C SER A 303 12.53 12.53 -10.40
N VAL A 304 12.97 12.91 -11.59
CA VAL A 304 14.33 13.46 -11.79
C VAL A 304 14.51 14.75 -11.00
N ALA A 305 13.54 15.65 -11.02
CA ALA A 305 13.60 16.91 -10.29
C ALA A 305 13.81 16.72 -8.78
N VAL A 306 13.13 15.75 -8.16
CA VAL A 306 13.31 15.44 -6.74
C VAL A 306 14.67 14.79 -6.47
N ARG A 307 15.14 13.91 -7.37
CA ARG A 307 16.45 13.27 -7.24
C ARG A 307 17.62 14.25 -7.37
N GLU A 308 17.46 15.30 -8.16
CA GLU A 308 18.46 16.34 -8.39
C GLU A 308 18.53 17.38 -7.26
N LEU A 309 17.59 17.37 -6.31
CA LEU A 309 17.69 18.19 -5.10
C LEU A 309 18.98 17.86 -4.33
N PRO A 310 19.62 18.86 -3.68
CA PRO A 310 20.72 18.63 -2.74
C PRO A 310 20.39 17.56 -1.70
N LEU A 311 21.42 16.82 -1.25
CA LEU A 311 21.25 15.72 -0.28
C LEU A 311 20.54 16.22 0.98
N GLU A 312 20.90 17.40 1.47
CA GLU A 312 20.34 18.02 2.66
C GLU A 312 18.82 18.17 2.53
N ARG A 313 18.35 18.70 1.39
CA ARG A 313 16.91 18.90 1.12
C ARG A 313 16.16 17.57 1.03
N ARG A 314 16.75 16.56 0.39
CA ARG A 314 16.16 15.20 0.34
C ARG A 314 16.14 14.55 1.73
N SER A 315 17.16 14.80 2.55
CA SER A 315 17.21 14.33 3.94
C SER A 315 16.16 15.01 4.81
N GLU A 316 15.91 16.32 4.66
CA GLU A 316 14.85 17.02 5.38
C GLU A 316 13.45 16.49 5.05
N LEU A 317 13.18 16.16 3.77
CA LEU A 317 11.94 15.48 3.38
C LEU A 317 11.83 14.08 4.01
N GLY A 318 12.94 13.34 4.08
CA GLY A 318 12.98 12.02 4.72
C GLY A 318 12.72 12.09 6.23
N LYS A 319 13.32 13.07 6.92
CA LYS A 319 13.08 13.33 8.35
C LYS A 319 11.62 13.70 8.60
N ALA A 320 11.06 14.61 7.80
CA ALA A 320 9.66 15.00 7.92
C ALA A 320 8.72 13.79 7.78
N ALA A 321 8.95 12.90 6.81
CA ALA A 321 8.14 11.69 6.65
C ALA A 321 8.24 10.73 7.84
N LEU A 322 9.42 10.61 8.45
CA LEU A 322 9.62 9.81 9.67
C LEU A 322 8.93 10.44 10.88
N GLU A 323 9.08 11.74 11.07
CA GLU A 323 8.41 12.49 12.15
C GLU A 323 6.89 12.40 12.04
N LEU A 324 6.32 12.52 10.84
CA LEU A 324 4.88 12.33 10.62
C LEU A 324 4.42 10.96 11.11
N PHE A 325 5.17 9.91 10.82
CA PHE A 325 4.85 8.57 11.30
C PHE A 325 4.93 8.46 12.83
N LEU A 326 5.94 9.07 13.44
CA LEU A 326 6.08 9.10 14.90
C LEU A 326 4.91 9.87 15.54
N GLU A 327 4.50 10.99 14.95
CA GLU A 327 3.34 11.77 15.37
C GLU A 327 2.02 10.97 15.28
N GLU A 328 1.79 10.32 14.13
CA GLU A 328 0.65 9.41 13.89
C GLU A 328 0.57 8.31 14.96
N LEU A 329 1.73 7.73 15.32
CA LEU A 329 1.82 6.60 16.25
C LEU A 329 1.78 7.02 17.73
N PHE A 330 2.58 8.00 18.13
CA PHE A 330 2.79 8.38 19.52
C PHE A 330 1.75 9.36 20.04
N VAL A 331 1.28 10.28 19.18
CA VAL A 331 0.44 11.40 19.59
C VAL A 331 -1.01 11.19 19.16
N TRP A 332 -1.26 10.91 17.88
CA TRP A 332 -2.62 10.87 17.35
C TRP A 332 -3.31 9.51 17.55
N GLY A 333 -2.54 8.42 17.49
CA GLY A 333 -3.10 7.07 17.47
C GLY A 333 -3.90 6.77 16.20
N GLU A 334 -3.68 7.57 15.16
CA GLU A 334 -4.33 7.45 13.86
C GLU A 334 -3.27 7.42 12.77
N ILE A 335 -3.21 6.31 12.05
CA ILE A 335 -2.10 6.00 11.16
C ILE A 335 -2.64 5.81 9.75
N GLN A 336 -2.10 6.55 8.79
CA GLN A 336 -2.34 6.27 7.37
C GLN A 336 -1.61 5.00 6.98
N THR A 337 -2.33 3.91 6.71
CA THR A 337 -1.75 2.56 6.54
C THR A 337 -1.33 2.21 5.11
N ASP A 338 -1.62 3.07 4.13
CA ASP A 338 -1.21 2.87 2.73
C ASP A 338 0.19 3.47 2.48
N PRO A 339 1.22 2.65 2.18
CA PRO A 339 2.58 3.12 1.92
C PRO A 339 2.80 3.66 0.48
N ASN A 340 1.77 3.75 -0.36
CA ASN A 340 1.94 4.04 -1.78
C ASN A 340 2.48 5.45 -2.08
N PHE A 341 3.63 5.54 -2.74
CA PHE A 341 4.22 6.81 -3.21
C PHE A 341 3.35 7.61 -4.18
N GLY A 342 2.40 6.96 -4.84
CA GLY A 342 1.37 7.62 -5.65
C GLY A 342 0.60 8.69 -4.87
N ASN A 343 0.44 8.49 -3.56
CA ASN A 343 -0.31 9.37 -2.66
C ASN A 343 0.52 10.54 -2.13
N TYR A 344 1.80 10.63 -2.52
CA TYR A 344 2.71 11.69 -2.10
C TYR A 344 3.17 12.49 -3.32
N ARG A 345 3.24 13.82 -3.18
CA ARG A 345 3.93 14.69 -4.13
C ARG A 345 4.90 15.61 -3.39
N ILE A 346 5.94 16.03 -4.10
CA ILE A 346 6.94 16.97 -3.58
C ILE A 346 6.75 18.30 -4.28
N ARG A 347 6.47 19.35 -3.50
CA ARG A 347 6.59 20.74 -3.96
C ARG A 347 8.00 21.21 -3.71
N ILE A 348 8.65 21.66 -4.77
CA ILE A 348 10.04 22.11 -4.70
C ILE A 348 10.07 23.59 -4.38
N ALA A 349 10.81 23.97 -3.34
CA ALA A 349 10.93 25.35 -2.90
C ALA A 349 11.43 26.25 -4.04
N GLY A 350 10.79 27.41 -4.21
CA GLY A 350 11.13 28.40 -5.24
C GLY A 350 10.52 28.12 -6.63
N GLU A 351 9.85 26.99 -6.84
CA GLU A 351 9.04 26.79 -8.04
C GLU A 351 7.78 27.69 -8.02
N PRO A 352 7.24 28.09 -9.19
CA PRO A 352 6.03 28.90 -9.25
C PRO A 352 4.86 28.29 -8.48
N GLY A 353 4.29 29.04 -7.54
CA GLY A 353 3.17 28.59 -6.71
C GLY A 353 3.56 27.67 -5.54
N CYS A 354 4.85 27.46 -5.29
CA CYS A 354 5.37 26.74 -4.13
C CYS A 354 5.95 27.70 -3.08
N ASP A 355 6.21 27.17 -1.87
CA ASP A 355 6.89 27.92 -0.82
C ASP A 355 8.28 28.39 -1.29
N PRO A 356 8.72 29.62 -0.98
CA PRO A 356 10.00 30.14 -1.47
C PRO A 356 11.23 29.55 -0.78
N GLN A 357 11.06 28.91 0.38
CA GLN A 357 12.16 28.51 1.26
C GLN A 357 12.19 27.01 1.56
N ARG A 358 11.05 26.32 1.52
CA ARG A 358 10.93 24.94 2.02
C ARG A 358 10.28 24.01 1.01
N ASP A 359 10.86 22.83 0.87
CA ASP A 359 10.23 21.72 0.14
C ASP A 359 9.08 21.15 0.97
N GLN A 360 7.95 20.86 0.34
CA GLN A 360 6.76 20.38 1.05
C GLN A 360 6.32 19.01 0.54
N ILE A 361 5.82 18.18 1.44
CA ILE A 361 5.20 16.89 1.15
C ILE A 361 3.70 17.10 1.05
N VAL A 362 3.16 16.90 -0.14
CA VAL A 362 1.71 16.88 -0.38
C VAL A 362 1.19 15.47 -0.12
N LEU A 363 0.19 15.34 0.75
CA LEU A 363 -0.47 14.09 1.10
C LEU A 363 -1.86 14.05 0.44
N LEU A 364 -2.09 13.12 -0.49
CA LEU A 364 -3.26 13.13 -1.38
C LEU A 364 -4.40 12.18 -0.98
N ASP A 365 -4.12 11.09 -0.25
CA ASP A 365 -5.09 10.01 -0.01
C ASP A 365 -5.14 9.64 1.47
N PHE A 366 -6.34 9.68 2.04
CA PHE A 366 -6.62 9.35 3.43
C PHE A 366 -7.68 8.24 3.58
N GLY A 367 -7.99 7.50 2.51
CA GLY A 367 -8.98 6.41 2.52
C GLY A 367 -8.58 5.25 3.43
N ALA A 368 -7.27 5.04 3.62
CA ALA A 368 -6.68 3.96 4.41
C ALA A 368 -6.15 4.39 5.79
N VAL A 369 -6.73 5.42 6.42
CA VAL A 369 -6.40 5.80 7.80
C VAL A 369 -7.04 4.85 8.80
N GLN A 370 -6.33 4.37 9.81
CA GLN A 370 -6.91 3.55 10.87
C GLN A 370 -6.63 4.16 12.24
N SER A 371 -7.65 4.21 13.08
CA SER A 371 -7.50 4.54 14.50
C SER A 371 -7.16 3.27 15.28
N TYR A 372 -6.12 3.34 16.11
CA TYR A 372 -5.65 2.20 16.89
C TYR A 372 -6.04 2.38 18.36
N PRO A 373 -6.57 1.32 19.02
CA PRO A 373 -6.92 1.41 20.43
C PRO A 373 -5.66 1.50 21.29
N GLU A 374 -5.75 2.19 22.44
CA GLU A 374 -4.64 2.29 23.40
C GLU A 374 -4.16 0.93 23.92
N SER A 375 -5.06 -0.06 24.00
CA SER A 375 -4.70 -1.44 24.34
C SER A 375 -3.70 -2.07 23.37
N PHE A 376 -3.65 -1.60 22.12
CA PHE A 376 -2.67 -2.00 21.12
C PHE A 376 -1.46 -1.04 21.10
N LEU A 377 -1.70 0.27 21.11
CA LEU A 377 -0.63 1.26 21.00
C LEU A 377 0.31 1.28 22.21
N THR A 378 -0.22 1.15 23.43
CA THR A 378 0.61 1.20 24.65
C THR A 378 1.69 0.10 24.66
N PRO A 379 1.37 -1.19 24.43
CA PRO A 379 2.41 -2.22 24.31
C PRO A 379 3.39 -1.98 23.15
N VAL A 380 2.92 -1.49 21.99
CA VAL A 380 3.79 -1.15 20.84
C VAL A 380 4.79 -0.05 21.21
N LYS A 381 4.32 1.05 21.82
CA LYS A 381 5.19 2.15 22.29
C LYS A 381 6.23 1.62 23.29
N ARG A 382 5.83 0.72 24.19
CA ARG A 382 6.74 0.06 25.14
C ARG A 382 7.76 -0.83 24.45
N MET A 383 7.40 -1.55 23.39
CA MET A 383 8.34 -2.33 22.58
C MET A 383 9.38 -1.44 21.89
N ILE A 384 8.96 -0.30 21.35
CA ILE A 384 9.86 0.67 20.73
C ILE A 384 10.82 1.25 21.77
N GLN A 385 10.30 1.68 22.93
CA GLN A 385 11.11 2.16 24.05
C GLN A 385 12.10 1.09 24.53
N ALA A 386 11.65 -0.15 24.72
CA ALA A 386 12.50 -1.26 25.13
C ALA A 386 13.61 -1.54 24.12
N SER A 387 13.32 -1.40 22.82
CA SER A 387 14.34 -1.52 21.77
C SER A 387 15.37 -0.39 21.85
N TYR A 388 14.91 0.84 22.07
CA TYR A 388 15.77 2.02 22.27
C TYR A 388 16.70 1.87 23.50
N GLU A 389 16.19 1.33 24.61
CA GLU A 389 16.93 1.12 25.86
C GLU A 389 17.77 -0.17 25.88
N GLY A 390 17.73 -0.98 24.82
CA GLY A 390 18.40 -2.29 24.80
C GLY A 390 17.78 -3.33 25.77
N ASN A 391 16.54 -3.11 26.22
CA ASN A 391 15.85 -3.95 27.19
C ASN A 391 15.06 -5.08 26.50
N ARG A 392 15.75 -6.19 26.23
CA ARG A 392 15.17 -7.36 25.56
C ARG A 392 13.97 -7.98 26.32
N GLU A 393 14.00 -8.01 27.64
CA GLU A 393 12.90 -8.59 28.43
C GLU A 393 11.63 -7.74 28.32
N ALA A 394 11.76 -6.42 28.41
CA ALA A 394 10.62 -5.50 28.24
C ALA A 394 10.04 -5.57 26.80
N MET A 395 10.90 -5.84 25.81
CA MET A 395 10.48 -6.07 24.43
C MET A 395 9.61 -7.34 24.30
N ILE A 396 10.06 -8.43 24.91
CA ILE A 396 9.31 -9.70 24.96
C ILE A 396 7.98 -9.50 25.70
N GLU A 397 7.97 -8.79 26.83
CA GLU A 397 6.74 -8.47 27.56
C GLU A 397 5.71 -7.72 26.71
N GLY A 398 6.15 -6.70 25.97
CA GLY A 398 5.27 -5.96 25.06
C GLY A 398 4.67 -6.87 23.99
N ALA A 399 5.47 -7.74 23.38
CA ALA A 399 5.01 -8.68 22.37
C ALA A 399 4.05 -9.76 22.93
N VAL A 400 4.24 -10.21 24.18
CA VAL A 400 3.30 -11.08 24.89
C VAL A 400 1.97 -10.37 25.13
N ASN A 401 2.00 -9.11 25.58
CA ASN A 401 0.79 -8.32 25.84
C ASN A 401 -0.03 -8.05 24.57
N LEU A 402 0.63 -7.98 23.41
CA LEU A 402 -0.02 -7.89 22.09
C LEU A 402 -0.55 -9.23 21.59
N GLY A 403 -0.26 -10.33 22.28
CA GLY A 403 -0.66 -11.68 21.87
C GLY A 403 0.16 -12.25 20.72
N PHE A 404 1.29 -11.64 20.34
CA PHE A 404 2.18 -12.14 19.28
C PHE A 404 2.88 -13.43 19.69
N MET A 405 3.09 -13.59 20.99
CA MET A 405 3.82 -14.69 21.60
C MET A 405 3.23 -15.02 22.96
N SER A 406 3.60 -16.18 23.47
CA SER A 406 3.25 -16.58 24.82
C SER A 406 4.52 -16.92 25.58
N ARG A 407 4.55 -16.60 26.89
CA ARG A 407 5.72 -16.84 27.74
C ARG A 407 6.08 -18.32 27.90
N ASP A 408 5.17 -19.23 27.55
CA ASP A 408 5.41 -20.68 27.55
C ASP A 408 6.19 -21.16 26.32
N TRP A 409 6.47 -20.28 25.36
CA TRP A 409 7.31 -20.62 24.21
C TRP A 409 8.78 -20.74 24.61
N PRO A 410 9.58 -21.51 23.85
CA PRO A 410 11.00 -21.63 24.11
C PRO A 410 11.72 -20.26 24.08
N GLN A 411 12.65 -20.06 25.02
CA GLN A 411 13.35 -18.79 25.19
C GLN A 411 14.09 -18.36 23.91
N ASP A 412 14.68 -19.29 23.17
CA ASP A 412 15.37 -19.02 21.91
C ASP A 412 14.43 -18.41 20.85
N VAL A 413 13.15 -18.80 20.85
CA VAL A 413 12.14 -18.24 19.95
C VAL A 413 11.78 -16.81 20.37
N LEU A 414 11.62 -16.56 21.67
CA LEU A 414 11.31 -15.23 22.21
C LEU A 414 12.47 -14.25 21.92
N ASP A 415 13.70 -14.69 22.18
CA ASP A 415 14.92 -13.92 21.93
C ASP A 415 15.07 -13.60 20.44
N THR A 416 14.87 -14.59 19.57
CA THR A 416 14.95 -14.41 18.11
C THR A 416 13.91 -13.41 17.60
N PHE A 417 12.69 -13.44 18.13
CA PHE A 417 11.66 -12.45 17.77
C PHE A 417 12.05 -11.06 18.22
N ALA A 418 12.48 -10.91 19.48
CA ALA A 418 12.93 -9.63 20.01
C ALA A 418 14.06 -9.03 19.16
N GLU A 419 15.04 -9.86 18.73
CA GLU A 419 16.11 -9.42 17.84
C GLU A 419 15.63 -8.93 16.47
N VAL A 420 14.62 -9.58 15.88
CA VAL A 420 14.03 -9.13 14.61
C VAL A 420 13.34 -7.79 14.76
N CYS A 421 12.55 -7.61 15.82
CA CYS A 421 11.82 -6.37 16.01
C CYS A 421 12.75 -5.22 16.44
N MET A 422 13.77 -5.49 17.25
CA MET A 422 14.79 -4.49 17.59
C MET A 422 15.60 -4.07 16.35
N SER A 423 15.88 -4.99 15.41
CA SER A 423 16.64 -4.65 14.21
C SER A 423 15.89 -3.73 13.24
N VAL A 424 14.56 -3.69 13.28
CA VAL A 424 13.74 -2.72 12.52
C VAL A 424 14.09 -1.27 12.90
N LEU A 425 14.43 -1.04 14.17
CA LEU A 425 14.68 0.29 14.71
C LEU A 425 16.14 0.73 14.59
N GLU A 426 17.01 -0.07 13.97
CA GLU A 426 18.45 0.17 13.80
C GLU A 426 18.87 1.64 13.55
N PRO A 427 18.26 2.41 12.60
CA PRO A 427 18.66 3.79 12.33
C PRO A 427 18.17 4.81 13.38
N LEU A 428 17.35 4.37 14.32
CA LEU A 428 16.71 5.16 15.37
C LEU A 428 17.32 4.88 16.77
N LEU A 429 18.30 3.98 16.86
CA LEU A 429 18.93 3.60 18.13
C LEU A 429 20.17 4.46 18.43
N PRO A 430 20.55 4.64 19.71
CA PRO A 430 21.73 5.40 20.11
C PRO A 430 23.07 4.72 19.77
N ASP A 431 23.10 3.38 19.72
CA ASP A 431 24.33 2.64 19.39
C ASP A 431 24.55 2.56 17.87
N GLN A 432 25.23 3.57 17.34
CA GLN A 432 25.61 3.66 15.92
C GLN A 432 26.78 2.73 15.56
N GLY A 433 27.46 2.13 16.55
CA GLY A 433 28.64 1.28 16.34
C GLY A 433 28.33 -0.09 15.72
N GLN A 434 27.05 -0.47 15.68
CA GLN A 434 26.59 -1.75 15.10
C GLN A 434 26.10 -1.62 13.65
N TRP A 435 26.10 -0.41 13.09
CA TRP A 435 25.70 -0.21 11.71
C TRP A 435 26.69 -0.87 10.73
N PRO A 436 26.20 -1.50 9.65
CA PRO A 436 27.08 -1.99 8.60
C PRO A 436 27.94 -0.85 8.04
N GLU A 437 29.23 -1.09 7.78
CA GLU A 437 30.14 -0.04 7.26
C GLU A 437 29.61 0.67 6.00
N HIS A 438 28.94 -0.07 5.12
CA HIS A 438 28.36 0.48 3.89
C HIS A 438 27.08 1.33 4.12
N ALA A 439 26.48 1.22 5.30
CA ALA A 439 25.29 1.95 5.72
C ALA A 439 25.61 3.29 6.36
N VAL A 440 26.89 3.68 6.45
CA VAL A 440 27.31 4.93 7.08
C VAL A 440 28.09 5.77 6.06
N ASN A 441 27.82 7.08 6.02
CA ASN A 441 28.59 8.00 5.19
C ASN A 441 29.85 8.50 5.91
N SER A 442 30.65 9.33 5.23
CA SER A 442 31.87 9.91 5.81
C SER A 442 31.63 10.86 7.00
N GLU A 443 30.39 11.31 7.18
CA GLU A 443 29.97 12.21 8.26
C GLU A 443 29.34 11.46 9.44
N GLY A 444 29.34 10.12 9.42
CA GLY A 444 28.71 9.31 10.47
C GLY A 444 27.18 9.26 10.38
N GLN A 445 26.59 9.60 9.24
CA GLN A 445 25.14 9.56 9.04
C GLN A 445 24.69 8.25 8.41
N TYR A 446 23.52 7.78 8.83
CA TYR A 446 22.90 6.58 8.27
C TYR A 446 22.43 6.79 6.82
N ARG A 447 22.84 5.86 5.96
CA ARG A 447 22.49 5.78 4.55
C ARG A 447 21.29 4.86 4.33
N TRP A 448 20.09 5.42 4.43
CA TRP A 448 18.82 4.68 4.40
C TRP A 448 18.61 3.78 3.19
N LYS A 449 19.14 4.18 2.02
CA LYS A 449 19.04 3.35 0.81
C LYS A 449 20.09 2.25 0.79
N GLN A 450 21.34 2.59 1.11
CA GLN A 450 22.48 1.70 1.02
C GLN A 450 22.47 0.63 2.12
N SER A 451 21.84 0.91 3.27
CA SER A 451 21.78 -0.02 4.39
C SER A 451 21.00 -1.30 4.11
N ASP A 452 20.16 -1.32 3.08
CA ASP A 452 19.32 -2.46 2.70
C ASP A 452 18.50 -3.02 3.89
N LEU A 453 18.16 -2.16 4.85
CA LEU A 453 17.59 -2.58 6.13
C LEU A 453 16.30 -3.39 5.97
N PRO A 454 15.30 -2.96 5.16
CA PRO A 454 14.10 -3.76 4.94
C PRO A 454 14.42 -5.19 4.48
N SER A 455 15.37 -5.40 3.57
CA SER A 455 15.81 -6.74 3.16
C SER A 455 16.47 -7.52 4.28
N ARG A 456 17.33 -6.85 5.07
CA ARG A 456 18.08 -7.50 6.15
C ARG A 456 17.14 -8.00 7.24
N VAL A 457 16.23 -7.15 7.70
CA VAL A 457 15.19 -7.50 8.68
C VAL A 457 14.31 -8.62 8.13
N ALA A 458 13.84 -8.47 6.90
CA ALA A 458 13.07 -9.49 6.20
C ALA A 458 13.78 -10.86 6.23
N ARG A 459 15.07 -10.91 5.83
CA ARG A 459 15.88 -12.15 5.81
C ARG A 459 16.03 -12.75 7.20
N GLN A 460 16.14 -11.91 8.23
CA GLN A 460 16.19 -12.35 9.62
C GLN A 460 14.85 -12.95 10.05
N ALA A 461 13.74 -12.23 9.84
CA ALA A 461 12.39 -12.67 10.15
C ALA A 461 12.03 -14.00 9.49
N ALA A 462 12.41 -14.20 8.22
CA ALA A 462 12.15 -15.46 7.52
C ALA A 462 12.94 -16.65 8.08
N ARG A 463 14.10 -16.44 8.69
CA ARG A 463 14.83 -17.51 9.40
C ARG A 463 14.10 -17.90 10.67
N SER A 464 13.51 -16.92 11.36
CA SER A 464 12.75 -17.08 12.60
C SER A 464 11.38 -17.72 12.39
N ALA A 465 10.71 -17.42 11.27
CA ALA A 465 9.39 -17.94 10.91
C ALA A 465 9.35 -19.46 10.59
N ILE A 466 10.52 -20.12 10.54
CA ILE A 466 10.63 -21.58 10.34
C ILE A 466 10.33 -22.35 11.66
N SER A 467 10.23 -21.63 12.79
CA SER A 467 9.87 -22.18 14.09
C SER A 467 8.43 -22.70 14.12
N ARG A 468 8.22 -23.86 14.77
CA ARG A 468 6.87 -24.44 15.00
C ARG A 468 5.95 -23.54 15.86
N TYR A 469 6.52 -22.50 16.46
CA TYR A 469 5.86 -21.58 17.39
C TYR A 469 5.39 -20.29 16.70
N PHE A 470 5.62 -20.11 15.39
CA PHE A 470 5.18 -18.91 14.69
C PHE A 470 3.65 -18.77 14.75
N ARG A 471 3.17 -17.67 15.35
CA ARG A 471 1.78 -17.23 15.23
C ARG A 471 1.70 -16.00 14.35
N ILE A 472 0.56 -15.89 13.70
CA ILE A 472 0.20 -14.76 12.87
C ILE A 472 0.01 -13.54 13.78
N PRO A 473 0.69 -12.42 13.51
CA PRO A 473 0.42 -11.19 14.24
C PRO A 473 -1.03 -10.71 13.97
N PRO A 474 -1.70 -10.14 14.97
CA PRO A 474 -2.87 -9.28 14.79
C PRO A 474 -2.73 -8.35 13.59
N LYS A 475 -3.85 -8.16 12.87
CA LYS A 475 -3.91 -7.36 11.65
C LYS A 475 -3.38 -5.94 11.87
N GLU A 476 -3.65 -5.36 13.04
CA GLU A 476 -3.20 -4.03 13.45
C GLU A 476 -1.67 -3.94 13.36
N PHE A 477 -0.96 -4.98 13.78
CA PHE A 477 0.50 -5.02 13.70
C PHE A 477 1.02 -5.12 12.27
N VAL A 478 0.32 -5.88 11.42
CA VAL A 478 0.67 -5.99 10.00
C VAL A 478 0.56 -4.63 9.31
N PHE A 479 -0.53 -3.89 9.55
CA PHE A 479 -0.70 -2.53 9.01
C PHE A 479 0.31 -1.53 9.53
N LEU A 480 0.57 -1.55 10.83
CA LEU A 480 1.57 -0.68 11.45
C LEU A 480 2.96 -0.94 10.84
N ASN A 481 3.38 -2.21 10.79
CA ASN A 481 4.69 -2.57 10.23
C ASN A 481 4.77 -2.21 8.74
N ARG A 482 3.68 -2.38 7.99
CA ARG A 482 3.61 -1.98 6.58
C ARG A 482 3.79 -0.46 6.41
N LYS A 483 3.14 0.35 7.24
CA LYS A 483 3.34 1.81 7.23
C LYS A 483 4.80 2.15 7.50
N LEU A 484 5.42 1.54 8.52
CA LEU A 484 6.83 1.78 8.85
C LEU A 484 7.75 1.41 7.67
N ILE A 485 7.54 0.25 7.04
CA ILE A 485 8.28 -0.15 5.83
C ILE A 485 8.06 0.87 4.70
N GLY A 486 6.84 1.39 4.53
CA GLY A 486 6.53 2.44 3.56
C GLY A 486 7.32 3.72 3.78
N VAL A 487 7.40 4.17 5.03
CA VAL A 487 8.20 5.34 5.44
C VAL A 487 9.67 5.10 5.15
N TYR A 488 10.21 3.92 5.50
CA TYR A 488 11.61 3.60 5.23
C TYR A 488 11.90 3.59 3.73
N THR A 489 11.01 3.00 2.93
CA THR A 489 11.14 2.99 1.48
C THR A 489 11.02 4.41 0.90
N PHE A 490 10.14 5.27 1.45
CA PHE A 490 10.06 6.69 1.06
C PHE A 490 11.43 7.38 1.22
N ILE A 491 12.03 7.21 2.40
CA ILE A 491 13.34 7.78 2.74
C ILE A 491 14.44 7.18 1.85
N SER A 492 14.42 5.87 1.59
CA SER A 492 15.36 5.22 0.67
C SER A 492 15.21 5.71 -0.78
N VAL A 493 13.99 5.97 -1.27
CA VAL A 493 13.75 6.49 -2.62
C VAL A 493 14.33 7.90 -2.78
N LEU A 494 14.24 8.72 -1.73
CA LEU A 494 14.86 10.05 -1.68
C LEU A 494 16.39 9.99 -1.57
N CYS A 495 16.98 8.81 -1.37
CA CYS A 495 18.41 8.66 -1.07
C CYS A 495 18.84 9.58 0.08
N SER A 496 18.00 9.69 1.12
CA SER A 496 18.27 10.49 2.30
C SER A 496 19.38 9.87 3.14
N GLU A 497 20.20 10.73 3.74
CA GLU A 497 21.24 10.37 4.71
C GLU A 497 21.04 11.22 5.97
N PHE A 498 20.73 10.59 7.11
CA PHE A 498 20.56 11.23 8.42
C PHE A 498 20.40 10.18 9.54
N ASN A 499 20.70 10.58 10.78
CA ASN A 499 20.49 9.76 11.98
C ASN A 499 19.10 10.03 12.56
N GLY A 500 18.30 8.99 12.79
CA GLY A 500 16.91 9.13 13.27
C GLY A 500 16.75 9.03 14.79
N GLU A 501 17.83 8.84 15.52
CA GLU A 501 17.85 8.67 16.98
C GLU A 501 17.20 9.86 17.71
N GLU A 502 17.61 11.08 17.38
CA GLU A 502 17.08 12.30 18.04
C GLU A 502 15.57 12.44 17.82
N LEU A 503 15.10 12.05 16.61
CA LEU A 503 13.68 12.05 16.28
C LEU A 503 12.93 11.06 17.16
N LEU A 504 13.38 9.81 17.28
CA LEU A 504 12.68 8.84 18.12
C LEU A 504 12.73 9.24 19.61
N ARG A 505 13.88 9.72 20.09
CA ARG A 505 14.10 10.09 21.49
C ARG A 505 13.12 11.15 21.98
N SER A 506 12.82 12.17 21.16
CA SER A 506 11.88 13.25 21.53
C SER A 506 10.46 12.73 21.79
N TYR A 507 10.00 11.74 21.01
CA TYR A 507 8.69 11.10 21.19
C TYR A 507 8.66 10.11 22.36
N LEU A 508 9.77 9.42 22.65
CA LEU A 508 9.85 8.45 23.74
C LEU A 508 9.83 9.13 25.12
N TYR A 509 10.56 10.22 25.28
CA TYR A 509 10.78 10.83 26.59
C TYR A 509 10.11 12.18 26.77
N GLN A 510 9.39 12.68 25.75
CA GLN A 510 8.79 14.02 25.73
C GLN A 510 9.76 15.03 26.33
N GLU A 511 10.86 15.33 25.61
CA GLU A 511 11.69 16.46 26.02
C GLU A 511 10.77 17.67 26.11
N SER A 512 10.56 18.15 27.32
CA SER A 512 9.70 19.26 27.63
C SER A 512 10.29 20.51 27.00
N GLU A 513 10.01 20.74 25.72
CA GLU A 513 10.06 22.08 25.14
C GLU A 513 8.91 22.85 25.77
N THR A 514 9.20 23.45 26.93
CA THR A 514 8.56 24.68 27.35
C THR A 514 8.60 25.64 26.15
N SER A 515 7.47 25.77 25.45
CA SER A 515 7.28 26.78 24.43
C SER A 515 7.61 28.15 25.06
N PRO A 516 8.47 28.99 24.46
CA PRO A 516 8.51 30.38 24.84
C PRO A 516 7.19 31.01 24.39
N SER A 517 6.47 31.51 25.39
CA SER A 517 5.21 32.27 25.34
C SER A 517 5.18 33.41 24.33
#